data_AF-A0A3S3NAL2-F1
#
_entry.id   AF-A0A3S3NAL2-F1
#
_cell.length_a   1.000
_cell.length_b   1.000
_cell.length_c   1.000
_cell.angle_alpha   90.00
_cell.angle_beta   90.00
_cell.angle_gamma   90.00
#
_symmetry.space_group_name_H-M   'P 1'
#
loop_
_entity.id
_entity.type
_entity.pdbx_description
1 polymer ?
#
loop_
_entity_poly.entity_id
_entity_poly.type
_entity_poly.pdbx_seq_one_letter_code
_entity_poly.pdbx_strand_id
1 'polypeptide(L)'
;MRFSHLQVVEVLTESLTLKETPIPTKVARLMLVSDILHNSSAPVKNASPYRTKFEASLPDIMESFNDLYRSITGRITAEALKERVLKVLQVWSDWFLFSVAYVNGLRATFLRSSNSGVIPFHSICGDAPEIEKKTSSEVTTDGGKLNQDAALAMGKGAAMKELLNLPLAELERRCRHNGLSLCGGREMMVSRLLSLEEAEKQRVYE
;
A
#
# COMPACT_ATOMS: atom_id res chain seq x y z
N MET A 1 -3.16 6.42 33.13
CA MET A 1 -3.74 6.90 31.85
C MET A 1 -4.41 5.71 31.17
N ARG A 2 -5.71 5.80 30.83
CA ARG A 2 -6.35 4.82 29.93
C ARG A 2 -6.21 5.38 28.52
N PHE A 3 -5.33 4.80 27.71
CA PHE A 3 -5.33 5.09 26.29
C PHE A 3 -6.62 4.56 25.68
N SER A 4 -7.30 5.38 24.89
CA SER A 4 -8.40 4.89 24.07
C SER A 4 -7.84 4.00 22.96
N HIS A 5 -8.62 3.02 22.50
CA HIS A 5 -8.26 2.18 21.35
C HIS A 5 -7.95 3.02 20.09
N LEU A 6 -8.54 4.22 19.99
CA LEU A 6 -8.21 5.25 19.00
C LEU A 6 -6.74 5.66 19.07
N GLN A 7 -6.29 6.13 20.23
CA GLN A 7 -4.93 6.63 20.42
C GLN A 7 -3.87 5.56 20.12
N VAL A 8 -4.13 4.31 20.48
CA VAL A 8 -3.20 3.21 20.20
C VAL A 8 -3.05 3.00 18.68
N VAL A 9 -4.16 2.98 17.94
CA VAL A 9 -4.14 2.78 16.49
C VAL A 9 -3.50 3.98 15.79
N GLU A 10 -3.83 5.20 16.20
CA GLU A 10 -3.26 6.44 15.65
C GLU A 10 -1.75 6.48 15.84
N VAL A 11 -1.25 6.33 17.07
CA VAL A 11 0.19 6.34 17.37
C VAL A 11 0.93 5.23 16.63
N LEU A 12 0.37 4.02 16.56
CA LEU A 12 0.99 2.93 15.80
C LEU A 12 1.02 3.23 14.31
N THR A 13 -0.07 3.75 13.75
CA THR A 13 -0.17 4.14 12.34
C THR A 13 0.86 5.21 12.02
N GLU A 14 0.87 6.32 12.75
CA GLU A 14 1.85 7.42 12.59
C GLU A 14 3.28 6.88 12.66
N SER A 15 3.59 6.10 13.69
CA SER A 15 4.93 5.54 13.88
C SER A 15 5.34 4.54 12.79
N LEU A 16 4.38 3.93 12.10
CA LEU A 16 4.59 3.03 10.96
C LEU A 16 4.58 3.78 9.63
N THR A 17 4.08 5.02 9.59
CA THR A 17 4.08 5.85 8.39
C THR A 17 5.19 6.88 8.38
N LEU A 18 6.00 7.03 9.44
CA LEU A 18 7.22 7.85 9.45
C LEU A 18 8.33 7.27 8.54
N LYS A 19 8.95 8.12 7.73
CA LYS A 19 9.98 7.75 6.74
C LYS A 19 11.28 7.30 7.39
N GLU A 20 11.68 7.96 8.47
CA GLU A 20 12.94 7.77 9.17
C GLU A 20 12.95 6.53 10.09
N THR A 21 11.81 5.84 10.23
CA THR A 21 11.71 4.66 11.09
C THR A 21 12.65 3.54 10.60
N PRO A 22 13.61 3.09 11.41
CA PRO A 22 14.52 2.02 11.03
C PRO A 22 13.79 0.72 10.69
N ILE A 23 14.29 -0.03 9.69
CA ILE A 23 13.69 -1.28 9.21
C ILE A 23 13.34 -2.25 10.36
N PRO A 24 14.24 -2.56 11.32
CA PRO A 24 13.92 -3.51 12.39
C PRO A 24 12.76 -3.03 13.27
N THR A 25 12.72 -1.73 13.57
CA THR A 25 11.66 -1.11 14.37
C THR A 25 10.33 -1.10 13.63
N LYS A 26 10.34 -0.80 12.32
CA LYS A 26 9.13 -0.78 11.49
C LYS A 26 8.50 -2.18 11.43
N VAL A 27 9.32 -3.21 11.23
CA VAL A 27 8.89 -4.61 11.25
C VAL A 27 8.36 -5.01 12.62
N ALA A 28 9.05 -4.68 13.72
CA ALA A 28 8.59 -5.01 15.06
C ALA A 28 7.23 -4.37 15.39
N ARG A 29 7.00 -3.12 14.96
CA ARG A 29 5.70 -2.44 15.10
C ARG A 29 4.61 -3.11 14.26
N LEU A 30 4.92 -3.58 13.04
CA LEU A 30 3.96 -4.35 12.24
C LEU A 30 3.60 -5.69 12.90
N MET A 31 4.57 -6.38 13.53
CA MET A 31 4.30 -7.59 14.30
C MET A 31 3.40 -7.29 15.50
N LEU A 32 3.63 -6.19 16.22
CA LEU A 32 2.75 -5.74 17.29
C LEU A 32 1.31 -5.47 16.79
N VAL A 33 1.15 -4.84 15.61
CA VAL A 33 -0.16 -4.68 14.98
C VAL A 33 -0.81 -6.04 14.71
N SER A 34 -0.05 -7.02 14.22
CA SER A 34 -0.55 -8.39 14.02
C SER A 34 -1.03 -9.05 15.31
N ASP A 35 -0.29 -8.89 16.42
CA ASP A 35 -0.68 -9.42 17.72
C ASP A 35 -1.95 -8.75 18.25
N ILE A 36 -2.09 -7.44 18.08
CA ILE A 36 -3.31 -6.71 18.45
C ILE A 36 -4.48 -7.20 17.61
N LEU A 37 -4.29 -7.39 16.30
CA LEU A 37 -5.33 -7.89 15.40
C LEU A 37 -5.77 -9.31 15.76
N HIS A 38 -4.84 -10.20 16.09
CA HIS A 38 -5.17 -11.55 16.58
C HIS A 38 -6.09 -11.49 17.80
N ASN A 39 -5.72 -10.66 18.78
CA ASN A 39 -6.46 -10.51 20.03
C ASN A 39 -7.76 -9.72 19.88
N SER A 40 -7.91 -8.93 18.82
CA SER A 40 -9.12 -8.14 18.57
C SER A 40 -10.38 -8.99 18.35
N SER A 41 -10.20 -10.28 18.02
CA SER A 41 -11.26 -11.28 17.85
C SER A 41 -11.68 -11.95 19.16
N ALA A 42 -10.99 -11.71 20.28
CA ALA A 42 -11.36 -12.28 21.56
C ALA A 42 -12.73 -11.74 22.04
N PRO A 43 -13.56 -12.55 22.72
CA PRO A 43 -14.89 -12.15 23.19
C PRO A 43 -14.80 -11.28 24.46
N VAL A 44 -14.02 -10.20 24.41
CA VAL A 44 -13.81 -9.26 25.50
C VAL A 44 -14.22 -7.85 25.06
N LYS A 45 -14.68 -7.04 26.03
CA LYS A 45 -15.13 -5.67 25.74
C LYS A 45 -13.97 -4.85 25.16
N ASN A 46 -14.28 -4.04 24.15
CA ASN A 46 -13.35 -3.12 23.48
C ASN A 46 -12.24 -3.77 22.62
N ALA A 47 -12.30 -5.07 22.33
CA ALA A 47 -11.34 -5.72 21.43
C ALA A 47 -11.66 -5.49 19.94
N SER A 48 -12.91 -5.70 19.51
CA SER A 48 -13.31 -5.61 18.10
C SER A 48 -13.06 -4.25 17.41
N PRO A 49 -13.14 -3.08 18.09
CA PRO A 49 -12.86 -1.80 17.43
C PRO A 49 -11.44 -1.67 16.86
N TYR A 50 -10.46 -2.40 17.40
CA TYR A 50 -9.09 -2.38 16.87
C TYR A 50 -9.04 -2.87 15.44
N ARG A 51 -9.74 -3.97 15.13
CA ARG A 51 -9.80 -4.54 13.76
C ARG A 51 -10.32 -3.51 12.76
N THR A 52 -11.48 -2.92 13.04
CA THR A 52 -12.10 -1.93 12.14
C THR A 52 -11.24 -0.69 11.95
N LYS A 53 -10.52 -0.24 12.98
CA LYS A 53 -9.65 0.93 12.87
C LYS A 53 -8.37 0.65 12.10
N PHE A 54 -7.72 -0.48 12.36
CA PHE A 54 -6.58 -0.90 11.55
C PHE A 54 -6.97 -1.18 10.10
N GLU A 55 -8.15 -1.75 9.84
CA GLU A 55 -8.65 -1.92 8.47
C GLU A 55 -8.68 -0.60 7.67
N ALA A 56 -8.90 0.53 8.34
CA ALA A 56 -8.85 1.84 7.69
C ALA A 56 -7.42 2.36 7.45
N SER A 57 -6.45 2.02 8.31
CA SER A 57 -5.09 2.60 8.27
C SER A 57 -4.01 1.70 7.65
N LEU A 58 -4.24 0.38 7.60
CA LEU A 58 -3.32 -0.59 7.00
C LEU A 58 -2.92 -0.28 5.55
N PRO A 59 -3.79 0.28 4.68
CA PRO A 59 -3.37 0.65 3.33
C PRO A 59 -2.26 1.72 3.32
N ASP A 60 -2.35 2.73 4.19
CA ASP A 60 -1.32 3.77 4.32
C ASP A 60 -0.01 3.21 4.90
N ILE A 61 -0.12 2.28 5.85
CA ILE A 61 1.03 1.56 6.39
C ILE A 61 1.74 0.78 5.28
N MET A 62 1.00 0.03 4.44
CA MET A 62 1.59 -0.74 3.33
C MET A 62 2.21 0.15 2.26
N GLU A 63 1.62 1.30 1.97
CA GLU A 63 2.21 2.34 1.12
C GLU A 63 3.58 2.82 1.68
N SER A 64 3.64 3.11 2.99
CA SER A 64 4.90 3.48 3.65
C SER A 64 5.94 2.34 3.70
N PHE A 65 5.51 1.08 3.73
CA PHE A 65 6.40 -0.08 3.56
C PHE A 65 6.87 -0.26 2.11
N ASN A 66 6.05 0.04 1.11
CA ASN A 66 6.45 0.03 -0.30
C ASN A 66 7.56 1.04 -0.56
N ASP A 67 7.38 2.28 -0.10
CA ASP A 67 8.40 3.33 -0.23
C ASP A 67 9.73 2.92 0.44
N LEU A 68 9.66 2.35 1.65
CA LEU A 68 10.83 1.80 2.33
C LEU A 68 11.47 0.68 1.51
N TYR A 69 10.70 -0.33 1.08
CA TYR A 69 11.19 -1.46 0.32
C TYR A 69 11.91 -1.03 -0.96
N ARG A 70 11.34 -0.06 -1.69
CA ARG A 70 11.91 0.51 -2.92
C ARG A 70 13.18 1.33 -2.68
N SER A 71 13.37 1.86 -1.47
CA SER A 71 14.57 2.64 -1.11
C SER A 71 15.78 1.76 -0.72
N ILE A 72 15.57 0.47 -0.44
CA ILE A 72 16.64 -0.44 -0.02
C ILE A 72 17.52 -0.81 -1.22
N THR A 73 18.82 -0.52 -1.13
CA THR A 73 19.82 -0.89 -2.15
C THR A 73 20.35 -2.31 -1.98
N GLY A 74 20.39 -2.82 -0.74
CA GLY A 74 20.93 -4.14 -0.41
C GLY A 74 19.93 -5.28 -0.61
N ARG A 75 20.23 -6.21 -1.53
CA ARG A 75 19.34 -7.34 -1.86
C ARG A 75 18.95 -8.20 -0.66
N ILE A 76 19.91 -8.56 0.21
CA ILE A 76 19.66 -9.41 1.38
C ILE A 76 18.66 -8.72 2.33
N THR A 77 18.87 -7.43 2.60
CA THR A 77 17.98 -6.65 3.48
C THR A 77 16.59 -6.48 2.87
N ALA A 78 16.50 -6.25 1.56
CA ALA A 78 15.23 -6.12 0.85
C ALA A 78 14.43 -7.43 0.90
N GLU A 79 15.05 -8.57 0.58
CA GLU A 79 14.36 -9.86 0.64
C GLU A 79 13.97 -10.24 2.07
N ALA A 80 14.81 -9.95 3.08
CA ALA A 80 14.46 -10.18 4.48
C ALA A 80 13.26 -9.33 4.95
N LEU A 81 13.16 -8.06 4.52
CA LEU A 81 11.98 -7.23 4.79
C LEU A 81 10.75 -7.80 4.09
N LYS A 82 10.88 -8.14 2.81
CA LYS A 82 9.80 -8.68 1.99
C LYS A 82 9.24 -9.97 2.57
N GLU A 83 10.10 -10.92 2.94
CA GLU A 83 9.68 -12.18 3.56
C GLU A 83 8.84 -11.93 4.82
N ARG A 84 9.30 -11.03 5.70
CA ARG A 84 8.60 -10.72 6.97
C ARG A 84 7.24 -10.06 6.74
N VAL A 85 7.16 -9.07 5.85
CA VAL A 85 5.89 -8.38 5.54
C VAL A 85 4.91 -9.35 4.88
N LEU A 86 5.36 -10.13 3.89
CA LEU A 86 4.50 -11.12 3.22
C LEU A 86 4.04 -12.23 4.17
N LYS A 87 4.88 -12.65 5.12
CA LYS A 87 4.49 -13.62 6.15
C LYS A 87 3.38 -13.08 7.06
N VAL A 88 3.46 -11.81 7.47
CA VAL A 88 2.39 -11.17 8.26
C VAL A 88 1.08 -11.12 7.46
N LEU A 89 1.12 -10.69 6.19
CA LEU A 89 -0.07 -10.67 5.33
C LEU A 89 -0.67 -12.07 5.13
N GLN A 90 0.17 -13.11 5.00
CA GLN A 90 -0.29 -14.49 4.92
C GLN A 90 -1.02 -14.90 6.20
N VAL A 91 -0.45 -14.59 7.37
CA VAL A 91 -1.09 -14.88 8.67
C VAL A 91 -2.45 -14.20 8.78
N TRP A 92 -2.60 -12.96 8.33
CA TRP A 92 -3.91 -12.28 8.33
C TRP A 92 -4.93 -12.95 7.40
N SER A 93 -4.48 -13.51 6.27
CA SER A 93 -5.32 -14.32 5.40
C SER A 93 -5.72 -15.63 6.07
N ASP A 94 -4.77 -16.35 6.70
CA ASP A 94 -4.99 -17.64 7.34
C ASP A 94 -5.94 -17.53 8.54
N TRP A 95 -5.92 -16.40 9.24
CA TRP A 95 -6.85 -16.08 10.33
C TRP A 95 -8.17 -15.49 9.86
N PHE A 96 -8.36 -15.32 8.54
CA PHE A 96 -9.55 -14.70 7.94
C PHE A 96 -9.86 -13.32 8.54
N LEU A 97 -8.83 -12.56 8.90
CA LEU A 97 -9.00 -11.25 9.53
C LEU A 97 -9.63 -10.26 8.58
N PHE A 98 -9.34 -10.33 7.28
CA PHE A 98 -9.89 -9.44 6.25
C PHE A 98 -10.31 -10.24 5.02
N SER A 99 -11.04 -9.60 4.10
CA SER A 99 -11.41 -10.25 2.84
C SER A 99 -10.18 -10.57 2.00
N VAL A 100 -10.29 -11.58 1.13
CA VAL A 100 -9.21 -11.98 0.21
C VAL A 100 -8.79 -10.81 -0.69
N ALA A 101 -9.76 -10.06 -1.23
CA ALA A 101 -9.50 -8.88 -2.06
C ALA A 101 -8.69 -7.81 -1.31
N TYR A 102 -9.05 -7.53 -0.05
CA TYR A 102 -8.35 -6.56 0.78
C TYR A 102 -6.89 -6.96 1.03
N VAL A 103 -6.64 -8.19 1.49
CA VAL A 103 -5.27 -8.66 1.75
C VAL A 103 -4.44 -8.72 0.45
N ASN A 104 -5.06 -9.09 -0.67
CA ASN A 104 -4.41 -9.10 -1.98
C ASN A 104 -3.98 -7.70 -2.42
N GLY A 105 -4.80 -6.68 -2.20
CA GLY A 105 -4.43 -5.31 -2.54
C GLY A 105 -3.39 -4.71 -1.59
N LEU A 106 -3.37 -5.08 -0.30
CA LEU A 106 -2.24 -4.78 0.59
C LEU A 106 -0.93 -5.39 0.08
N ARG A 107 -0.97 -6.66 -0.34
CA ARG A 107 0.19 -7.36 -0.92
C ARG A 107 0.64 -6.72 -2.23
N ALA A 108 -0.30 -6.37 -3.12
CA ALA A 108 -0.01 -5.71 -4.38
C ALA A 108 0.60 -4.33 -4.14
N THR A 109 0.08 -3.56 -3.18
CA THR A 109 0.62 -2.27 -2.75
C THR A 109 2.07 -2.41 -2.28
N PHE A 110 2.35 -3.35 -1.38
CA PHE A 110 3.70 -3.56 -0.84
C PHE A 110 4.72 -3.93 -1.94
N LEU A 111 4.34 -4.80 -2.87
CA LEU A 111 5.22 -5.29 -3.95
C LEU A 111 5.22 -4.39 -5.20
N ARG A 112 4.46 -3.29 -5.19
CA ARG A 112 4.28 -2.45 -6.36
C ARG A 112 5.60 -1.88 -6.85
N SER A 113 5.83 -1.99 -8.15
CA SER A 113 7.03 -1.49 -8.81
C SER A 113 7.00 0.02 -9.05
N SER A 114 8.18 0.63 -9.18
CA SER A 114 8.38 2.05 -9.44
C SER A 114 7.79 2.55 -10.76
N ASN A 115 7.58 1.67 -11.73
CA ASN A 115 7.03 1.98 -13.05
C ASN A 115 5.49 1.95 -13.11
N SER A 116 4.82 1.76 -11.97
CA SER A 116 3.34 1.71 -11.88
C SER A 116 2.65 3.07 -12.11
N GLY A 117 3.40 4.18 -12.13
CA GLY A 117 2.82 5.53 -12.19
C GLY A 117 2.21 6.02 -10.88
N VAL A 118 2.24 5.19 -9.82
CA VAL A 118 1.84 5.61 -8.46
C VAL A 118 3.00 6.36 -7.81
N ILE A 119 2.78 7.64 -7.52
CA ILE A 119 3.72 8.50 -6.80
C ILE A 119 3.94 7.95 -5.37
N PRO A 120 5.19 7.95 -4.85
CA PRO A 120 5.51 7.52 -3.48
C PRO A 120 4.64 8.22 -2.43
N PHE A 121 4.20 7.45 -1.43
CA PHE A 121 3.32 7.92 -0.36
C PHE A 121 3.89 9.10 0.42
N HIS A 122 5.16 9.04 0.78
CA HIS A 122 5.82 10.12 1.54
C HIS A 122 5.96 11.43 0.74
N SER A 123 5.85 11.39 -0.59
CA SER A 123 5.81 12.60 -1.41
C SER A 123 4.44 13.28 -1.43
N ILE A 124 3.39 12.56 -1.04
CA ILE A 124 1.99 12.99 -1.14
C ILE A 124 1.45 13.37 0.24
N CYS A 125 1.76 12.58 1.26
CA CYS A 125 1.15 12.71 2.58
C CYS A 125 1.96 13.62 3.55
N GLY A 126 3.03 14.27 3.06
CA GLY A 126 3.65 15.46 3.64
C GLY A 126 4.23 15.33 5.06
N ASP A 127 5.49 14.90 5.17
CA ASP A 127 6.37 15.30 6.28
C ASP A 127 7.38 16.34 5.72
N ALA A 128 7.38 17.57 6.26
CA ALA A 128 8.34 18.63 5.91
C ALA A 128 9.69 18.47 6.69
N PRO A 129 10.84 19.05 6.27
CA PRO A 129 11.09 19.93 5.12
C PRO A 129 11.94 19.28 4.01
N GLU A 130 11.79 19.85 2.82
CA GLU A 130 12.56 19.56 1.62
C GLU A 130 14.02 20.02 1.77
N ILE A 131 14.97 19.10 1.56
CA ILE A 131 16.29 19.48 1.07
C ILE A 131 16.26 19.25 -0.42
N GLU A 132 16.07 20.33 -1.17
CA GLU A 132 16.23 20.38 -2.61
C GLU A 132 17.62 19.87 -3.00
N LYS A 133 17.68 18.79 -3.80
CA LYS A 133 18.80 18.58 -4.72
C LYS A 133 18.25 18.27 -6.11
N LYS A 134 18.27 19.34 -6.90
CA LYS A 134 18.04 19.42 -8.33
C LYS A 134 19.24 18.78 -9.05
N THR A 135 19.02 17.75 -9.85
CA THR A 135 19.88 17.45 -11.01
C THR A 135 19.04 16.92 -12.15
N SER A 136 19.05 17.67 -13.25
CA SER A 136 18.54 17.32 -14.57
C SER A 136 19.54 16.41 -15.29
N SER A 137 19.04 15.44 -16.05
CA SER A 137 19.57 15.09 -17.38
C SER A 137 18.68 14.06 -18.09
N GLU A 138 18.11 14.51 -19.20
CA GLU A 138 17.69 13.77 -20.42
C GLU A 138 18.87 12.93 -20.99
N VAL A 139 18.79 11.94 -21.90
CA VAL A 139 17.81 11.17 -22.69
C VAL A 139 18.66 10.05 -23.33
N THR A 140 18.12 8.84 -23.58
CA THR A 140 18.38 8.10 -24.84
C THR A 140 17.30 7.06 -25.11
N THR A 141 16.76 7.13 -26.32
CA THR A 141 15.81 6.24 -27.00
C THR A 141 16.52 5.02 -27.60
N ASP A 142 15.93 3.83 -27.50
CA ASP A 142 15.87 2.75 -28.52
C ASP A 142 15.00 1.61 -27.92
N GLY A 143 14.15 0.84 -28.59
CA GLY A 143 13.71 0.68 -29.97
C GLY A 143 12.89 -0.62 -30.03
N GLY A 144 11.69 -0.57 -30.63
CA GLY A 144 11.04 -1.73 -31.28
C GLY A 144 10.22 -2.74 -30.44
N LYS A 145 8.91 -2.49 -30.28
CA LYS A 145 7.83 -3.49 -30.51
C LYS A 145 6.44 -2.84 -30.59
N LEU A 146 6.28 -1.94 -31.55
CA LEU A 146 4.98 -1.35 -31.89
C LEU A 146 4.09 -2.43 -32.50
N ASN A 147 3.19 -3.02 -31.70
CA ASN A 147 1.86 -3.47 -32.13
C ASN A 147 1.04 -4.10 -30.97
N GLN A 148 1.68 -4.60 -29.89
CA GLN A 148 0.95 -5.00 -28.67
C GLN A 148 0.73 -3.83 -27.69
N ASP A 149 1.67 -2.91 -27.63
CA ASP A 149 1.63 -1.78 -26.69
C ASP A 149 0.53 -0.78 -27.01
N ALA A 150 0.15 -0.61 -28.29
CA ALA A 150 -0.88 0.35 -28.68
C ALA A 150 -2.28 -0.08 -28.20
N ALA A 151 -2.62 -1.36 -28.35
CA ALA A 151 -3.90 -1.90 -27.86
C ALA A 151 -3.97 -1.91 -26.33
N LEU A 152 -2.87 -2.29 -25.67
CA LEU A 152 -2.76 -2.26 -24.22
C LEU A 152 -2.83 -0.83 -23.66
N ALA A 153 -2.17 0.13 -24.31
CA ALA A 153 -2.20 1.55 -23.95
C ALA A 153 -3.59 2.18 -24.17
N MET A 154 -4.29 1.82 -25.26
CA MET A 154 -5.68 2.24 -25.48
C MET A 154 -6.63 1.69 -24.42
N GLY A 155 -6.47 0.43 -24.02
CA GLY A 155 -7.24 -0.19 -22.94
C GLY A 155 -7.00 0.47 -21.58
N LYS A 156 -5.74 0.76 -21.23
CA LYS A 156 -5.38 1.49 -20.00
C LYS A 156 -5.98 2.91 -19.97
N GLY A 157 -5.94 3.62 -21.11
CA GLY A 157 -6.53 4.96 -21.22
C GLY A 157 -8.05 4.98 -21.04
N ALA A 158 -8.75 3.98 -21.58
CA ALA A 158 -10.20 3.85 -21.41
C ALA A 158 -10.59 3.53 -19.96
N ALA A 159 -9.91 2.55 -19.34
CA ALA A 159 -10.13 2.19 -17.93
C ALA A 159 -9.86 3.36 -16.98
N MET A 160 -8.77 4.11 -17.21
CA MET A 160 -8.46 5.32 -16.43
C MET A 160 -9.59 6.35 -16.52
N LYS A 161 -10.07 6.64 -17.74
CA LYS A 161 -11.17 7.60 -17.97
C LYS A 161 -12.46 7.14 -17.30
N GLU A 162 -12.78 5.85 -17.35
CA GLU A 162 -13.96 5.30 -16.66
C GLU A 162 -13.87 5.52 -15.14
N LEU A 163 -12.74 5.14 -14.53
CA LEU A 163 -12.52 5.29 -13.09
C LEU A 163 -12.55 6.76 -12.63
N LEU A 164 -11.98 7.67 -13.42
CA LEU A 164 -12.00 9.10 -13.12
C LEU A 164 -13.42 9.69 -13.08
N ASN A 165 -14.32 9.17 -13.93
CA ASN A 165 -15.71 9.63 -14.03
C ASN A 165 -16.64 9.05 -12.94
N LEU A 166 -16.17 8.10 -12.13
CA LEU A 166 -16.98 7.55 -11.03
C LEU A 166 -17.23 8.60 -9.94
N PRO A 167 -18.38 8.56 -9.25
CA PRO A 167 -18.59 9.33 -8.02
C PRO A 167 -17.48 9.05 -6.99
N LEU A 168 -17.05 10.08 -6.25
CA LEU A 168 -15.94 9.95 -5.29
C LEU A 168 -16.19 8.83 -4.27
N ALA A 169 -17.42 8.75 -3.74
CA ALA A 169 -17.81 7.72 -2.78
C ALA A 169 -17.67 6.30 -3.33
N GLU A 170 -17.94 6.10 -4.63
CA GLU A 170 -17.77 4.80 -5.28
C GLU A 170 -16.30 4.45 -5.44
N LEU A 171 -15.46 5.43 -5.81
CA LEU A 171 -14.02 5.25 -5.92
C LEU A 171 -13.38 4.90 -4.57
N GLU A 172 -13.76 5.61 -3.50
CA GLU A 172 -13.31 5.29 -2.15
C GLU A 172 -13.79 3.91 -1.69
N ARG A 173 -15.04 3.54 -2.02
CA ARG A 173 -15.59 2.20 -1.71
C ARG A 173 -14.76 1.11 -2.36
N ARG A 174 -14.40 1.27 -3.64
CA ARG A 174 -13.54 0.32 -4.37
C ARG A 174 -12.15 0.25 -3.77
N CYS A 175 -11.55 1.37 -3.37
CA CYS A 175 -10.26 1.38 -2.71
C CYS A 175 -10.30 0.67 -1.35
N ARG A 176 -11.27 1.00 -0.50
CA ARG A 176 -11.45 0.35 0.82
C ARG A 176 -11.67 -1.16 0.67
N HIS A 177 -12.51 -1.59 -0.27
CA HIS A 177 -12.76 -3.01 -0.52
C HIS A 177 -11.50 -3.78 -0.90
N ASN A 178 -10.60 -3.14 -1.65
CA ASN A 178 -9.36 -3.71 -2.14
C ASN A 178 -8.13 -3.36 -1.28
N GLY A 179 -8.30 -2.81 -0.07
CA GLY A 179 -7.15 -2.48 0.79
C GLY A 179 -6.19 -1.46 0.18
N LEU A 180 -6.70 -0.47 -0.56
CA LEU A 180 -5.92 0.60 -1.17
C LEU A 180 -6.06 1.91 -0.38
N SER A 181 -4.96 2.66 -0.30
CA SER A 181 -4.92 3.96 0.36
C SER A 181 -5.78 5.00 -0.35
N LEU A 182 -6.41 5.87 0.43
CA LEU A 182 -7.16 7.03 -0.05
C LEU A 182 -6.31 8.31 -0.10
N CYS A 183 -5.08 8.29 0.45
CA CYS A 183 -4.21 9.48 0.50
C CYS A 183 -3.79 9.92 -0.92
N GLY A 184 -3.83 11.23 -1.20
CA GLY A 184 -3.48 11.79 -2.51
C GLY A 184 -4.65 12.02 -3.46
N GLY A 185 -5.89 11.83 -3.00
CA GLY A 185 -7.09 12.22 -3.73
C GLY A 185 -7.42 11.31 -4.91
N ARG A 186 -8.31 11.81 -5.79
CA ARG A 186 -8.95 11.03 -6.86
C ARG A 186 -7.96 10.36 -7.79
N GLU A 187 -7.00 11.12 -8.32
CA GLU A 187 -6.05 10.61 -9.32
C GLU A 187 -5.21 9.46 -8.75
N MET A 188 -4.76 9.60 -7.51
CA MET A 188 -3.97 8.56 -6.83
C MET A 188 -4.79 7.29 -6.57
N MET A 189 -6.05 7.42 -6.17
CA MET A 189 -6.95 6.27 -6.04
C MET A 189 -7.14 5.53 -7.37
N VAL A 190 -7.31 6.27 -8.49
CA VAL A 190 -7.40 5.67 -9.82
C VAL A 190 -6.11 4.95 -10.20
N SER A 191 -4.95 5.59 -10.03
CA SER A 191 -3.64 4.98 -10.34
C SER A 191 -3.40 3.71 -9.53
N ARG A 192 -3.80 3.68 -8.24
CA ARG A 192 -3.69 2.48 -7.40
C ARG A 192 -4.60 1.36 -7.87
N LEU A 193 -5.83 1.66 -8.28
CA LEU A 193 -6.76 0.66 -8.81
C LEU A 193 -6.27 0.06 -10.13
N LEU A 194 -5.75 0.89 -11.04
CA LEU A 194 -5.15 0.41 -12.29
C LEU A 194 -3.93 -0.47 -12.02
N SER A 195 -3.05 -0.03 -11.10
CA SER A 195 -1.88 -0.82 -10.71
C SER A 195 -2.27 -2.16 -10.08
N LEU A 196 -3.38 -2.22 -9.33
CA LEU A 196 -3.89 -3.47 -8.77
C LEU A 196 -4.38 -4.41 -9.87
N GLU A 197 -5.18 -3.92 -10.81
CA GLU A 197 -5.68 -4.73 -11.94
C GLU A 197 -4.52 -5.32 -12.77
N GLU A 198 -3.46 -4.53 -12.99
CA GLU A 198 -2.25 -5.02 -13.66
C GLU A 198 -1.54 -6.12 -12.88
N ALA A 199 -1.42 -5.97 -11.55
CA ALA A 199 -0.83 -6.98 -10.69
C ALA A 199 -1.66 -8.27 -10.63
N GLU A 200 -3.00 -8.16 -10.65
CA GLU A 200 -3.91 -9.30 -10.71
C GLU A 200 -3.77 -10.06 -12.03
N LYS A 201 -3.68 -9.35 -13.16
CA LYS A 201 -3.44 -9.96 -14.47
C LYS A 201 -2.13 -10.73 -14.48
N GLN A 202 -1.04 -10.18 -13.95
CA GLN A 202 0.25 -10.86 -13.91
C GLN A 202 0.21 -12.17 -13.13
N ARG A 203 -0.50 -12.22 -11.98
CA ARG A 203 -0.64 -13.44 -11.17
C ARG A 203 -1.46 -14.55 -11.84
N VAL A 204 -2.33 -14.23 -12.80
CA VAL A 204 -3.10 -15.25 -13.54
C VAL A 204 -2.21 -16.00 -14.54
N TYR A 205 -1.06 -15.42 -14.91
CA TYR A 205 -0.11 -16.02 -15.85
C TYR A 205 1.09 -16.69 -15.16
N GLU A 206 1.19 -16.63 -13.83
CA GLU A 206 2.19 -17.33 -12.99
C GLU A 206 1.62 -18.64 -12.44
#